data_AF-A0A7K2QLT6-F1
#
_entry.id   AF-A0A7K2QLT6-F1
#
_cell.length_a   1.000
_cell.length_b   1.000
_cell.length_c   1.000
_cell.angle_alpha   90.00
_cell.angle_beta   90.00
_cell.angle_gamma   90.00
#
_symmetry.space_group_name_H-M   'P 1'
#
loop_
_entity.id
_entity.type
_entity.pdbx_description
1 polymer ?
#
loop_
_entity_poly.entity_id
_entity_poly.type
_entity_poly.pdbx_seq_one_letter_code
_entity_poly.pdbx_strand_id
1 'polypeptide(L)'
;AVSLEQRRSSPGSRSSVGTVTLLSNSLRMLYSRAGTYPPGAERLDSDAFSPNTAAGACPACQGLGTIHRTSEELLVPDPGLSIREGAIAAWPGAWQGKNLRDVLEALGHDVDAPWRELAAEDREWILFTEEQPVVTVHPVRDADRIQRPYQGTYMSAHRHVMRTFSDSRSATLRARAERFLTHSPCPVCKGRRLRPEALAVTFAGRTIAELAALPLTALDAVLASAPLDGEAARVLAEDLRARIGPVVELGLGYLSLDRTAPTLSAGELQRLRLATQLRSGLFGVVYVLDEPSAGLHPADTEALLGVLDRLGAAGNTVFVVEHHLDVVRHADWLVDVGPLAGEHGGRVLYSGPPQGLADV
;
A
#
# COMPACT_ATOMS: atom_id res chain seq x y z
N ALA A 1 22.74 -0.54 18.41
CA ALA A 1 22.97 -0.86 16.99
C ALA A 1 21.66 -0.67 16.24
N VAL A 2 21.68 -0.04 15.08
CA VAL A 2 20.55 0.04 14.15
C VAL A 2 20.71 -1.11 13.16
N SER A 3 19.81 -2.09 13.22
CA SER A 3 19.80 -3.21 12.27
C SER A 3 18.89 -2.89 11.09
N LEU A 4 19.41 -3.06 9.88
CA LEU A 4 18.66 -3.02 8.63
C LEU A 4 18.60 -4.44 8.06
N GLU A 5 17.59 -5.19 8.49
CA GLU A 5 17.35 -6.55 7.99
C GLU A 5 16.77 -6.52 6.56
N GLN A 6 17.16 -7.50 5.72
CA GLN A 6 16.56 -7.73 4.40
C GLN A 6 15.03 -7.95 4.48
N ARG A 7 14.49 -8.48 5.59
CA ARG A 7 13.05 -8.77 5.73
C ARG A 7 12.54 -8.66 7.17
N ARG A 8 11.54 -7.77 7.38
CA ARG A 8 10.20 -8.09 7.95
C ARG A 8 9.31 -6.84 8.12
N SER A 9 8.61 -6.54 7.04
CA SER A 9 7.21 -6.10 6.98
C SER A 9 7.00 -5.64 5.55
N SER A 10 6.17 -6.36 4.79
CA SER A 10 5.70 -5.82 3.52
C SER A 10 4.95 -4.54 3.88
N PRO A 11 5.33 -3.39 3.28
CA PRO A 11 4.60 -2.16 3.50
C PRO A 11 3.11 -2.42 3.27
N GLY A 12 2.25 -1.91 4.15
CA GLY A 12 0.82 -2.12 4.02
C GLY A 12 0.32 -1.57 2.68
N SER A 13 -0.87 -2.00 2.24
CA SER A 13 -1.50 -1.48 1.01
C SER A 13 -1.66 0.04 0.98
N ARG A 14 -1.59 0.71 2.15
CA ARG A 14 -1.67 2.16 2.32
C ARG A 14 -0.32 2.87 2.35
N SER A 15 0.79 2.14 2.42
CA SER A 15 2.14 2.67 2.40
C SER A 15 2.56 3.08 0.99
N SER A 16 3.25 4.21 0.87
CA SER A 16 3.89 4.71 -0.34
C SER A 16 5.35 5.07 -0.09
N VAL A 17 6.10 5.33 -1.17
CA VAL A 17 7.48 5.86 -1.11
C VAL A 17 7.56 7.06 -0.16
N GLY A 18 6.64 8.02 -0.28
CA GLY A 18 6.62 9.21 0.56
C GLY A 18 6.37 8.93 2.06
N THR A 19 5.61 7.88 2.40
CA THR A 19 5.43 7.46 3.80
C THR A 19 6.63 6.71 4.35
N VAL A 20 7.26 5.83 3.56
CA VAL A 20 8.45 5.06 3.97
C VAL A 20 9.63 6.00 4.21
N THR A 21 9.73 7.06 3.39
CA THR A 21 10.80 8.06 3.46
C THR A 21 10.51 9.25 4.36
N LEU A 22 9.28 9.34 4.88
CA LEU A 22 8.75 10.52 5.58
C LEU A 22 8.74 11.83 4.75
N LEU A 23 9.06 11.77 3.46
CA LEU A 23 9.00 12.92 2.53
C LEU A 23 7.59 13.50 2.46
N SER A 24 6.55 12.67 2.59
CA SER A 24 5.17 13.13 2.63
C SER A 24 4.90 14.08 3.80
N ASN A 25 5.61 13.96 4.94
CA ASN A 25 5.42 14.84 6.08
C ASN A 25 5.92 16.26 5.76
N SER A 26 7.14 16.38 5.22
CA SER A 26 7.69 17.67 4.80
C SER A 26 6.83 18.31 3.70
N LEU A 27 6.35 17.52 2.73
CA LEU A 27 5.43 18.04 1.69
C LEU A 27 4.11 18.56 2.27
N ARG A 28 3.48 17.80 3.19
CA ARG A 28 2.26 18.23 3.89
C ARG A 28 2.47 19.53 4.68
N MET A 29 3.60 19.65 5.38
CA MET A 29 3.96 20.86 6.12
C MET A 29 4.15 22.05 5.19
N LEU A 30 4.79 21.84 4.04
CA LEU A 30 4.94 22.87 3.00
C LEU A 30 3.58 23.39 2.53
N TYR A 31 2.61 22.51 2.23
CA TYR A 31 1.26 22.95 1.84
C TYR A 31 0.50 23.68 2.95
N SER A 32 0.60 23.17 4.18
CA SER A 32 -0.06 23.80 5.33
C SER A 32 0.46 25.21 5.59
N ARG A 33 1.77 25.42 5.52
CA ARG A 33 2.42 26.70 5.89
C ARG A 33 2.64 27.65 4.73
N ALA A 34 3.01 27.14 3.57
CA ALA A 34 3.44 27.91 2.40
C ALA A 34 2.55 27.68 1.16
N GLY A 35 1.48 26.88 1.26
CA GLY A 35 0.51 26.75 0.18
C GLY A 35 -0.28 28.03 -0.05
N THR A 36 -0.66 28.27 -1.30
CA THR A 36 -1.61 29.28 -1.74
C THR A 36 -3.03 28.74 -1.61
N TYR A 37 -3.84 29.41 -0.79
CA TYR A 37 -5.22 29.03 -0.50
C TYR A 37 -6.20 29.85 -1.36
N PRO A 38 -7.34 29.27 -1.75
CA PRO A 38 -8.41 30.03 -2.39
C PRO A 38 -8.87 31.21 -1.49
N PRO A 39 -9.33 32.33 -2.07
CA PRO A 39 -9.87 33.45 -1.30
C PRO A 39 -11.00 33.01 -0.36
N GLY A 40 -10.90 33.38 0.93
CA GLY A 40 -11.89 33.03 1.94
C GLY A 40 -11.82 31.60 2.47
N ALA A 41 -10.90 30.76 1.99
CA ALA A 41 -10.70 29.43 2.54
C ALA A 41 -10.00 29.49 3.91
N GLU A 42 -10.43 28.62 4.83
CA GLU A 42 -9.76 28.44 6.11
C GLU A 42 -8.37 27.79 5.91
N ARG A 43 -7.42 28.15 6.77
CA ARG A 43 -6.10 27.51 6.79
C ARG A 43 -6.24 26.06 7.26
N LEU A 44 -5.53 25.16 6.59
CA LEU A 44 -5.55 23.74 6.88
C LEU A 44 -4.24 23.31 7.57
N ASP A 45 -4.36 22.50 8.62
CA ASP A 45 -3.22 21.84 9.24
C ASP A 45 -2.62 20.76 8.34
N SER A 46 -1.37 20.36 8.61
CA SER A 46 -0.66 19.37 7.80
C SER A 46 -1.38 18.03 7.66
N ASP A 47 -2.23 17.67 8.64
CA ASP A 47 -3.00 16.42 8.60
C ASP A 47 -4.12 16.45 7.56
N ALA A 48 -4.67 17.61 7.20
CA ALA A 48 -5.65 17.73 6.13
C ALA A 48 -5.06 17.36 4.75
N PHE A 49 -3.74 17.36 4.63
CA PHE A 49 -3.01 17.00 3.42
C PHE A 49 -2.57 15.53 3.38
N SER A 50 -3.12 14.69 4.27
CA SER A 50 -2.79 13.27 4.34
C SER A 50 -3.97 12.37 3.98
N PRO A 51 -3.82 11.40 3.05
CA PRO A 51 -4.87 10.44 2.75
C PRO A 51 -5.00 9.36 3.84
N ASN A 52 -4.17 9.40 4.89
CA ASN A 52 -4.14 8.43 5.98
C ASN A 52 -4.73 8.99 7.28
N THR A 53 -5.22 10.23 7.29
CA THR A 53 -5.89 10.86 8.44
C THR A 53 -7.37 11.05 8.12
N ALA A 54 -8.24 11.04 9.14
CA ALA A 54 -9.66 11.35 8.94
C ALA A 54 -9.90 12.79 8.43
N ALA A 55 -9.00 13.71 8.82
CA ALA A 55 -9.03 15.11 8.41
C ALA A 55 -8.76 15.28 6.91
N GLY A 56 -7.80 14.55 6.34
CA GLY A 56 -7.40 14.73 4.94
C GLY A 56 -7.97 13.72 3.95
N ALA A 57 -8.34 12.53 4.41
CA ALA A 57 -8.85 11.47 3.54
C ALA A 57 -10.17 11.86 2.87
N CYS A 58 -10.27 11.59 1.57
CA CYS A 58 -11.53 11.72 0.83
C CYS A 58 -12.61 10.85 1.51
N PRO A 59 -13.77 11.41 1.91
CA PRO A 59 -14.79 10.68 2.66
C PRO A 59 -15.43 9.55 1.83
N ALA A 60 -15.52 9.70 0.51
CA ALA A 60 -16.16 8.72 -0.37
C ALA A 60 -15.35 7.43 -0.57
N CYS A 61 -14.01 7.50 -0.51
CA CYS A 61 -13.14 6.33 -0.65
C CYS A 61 -12.25 6.09 0.57
N GLN A 62 -12.45 6.85 1.65
CA GLN A 62 -11.65 6.82 2.87
C GLN A 62 -10.14 6.85 2.62
N GLY A 63 -9.70 7.66 1.65
CA GLY A 63 -8.28 7.80 1.32
C GLY A 63 -7.66 6.67 0.50
N LEU A 64 -8.46 5.73 -0.03
CA LEU A 64 -7.99 4.68 -0.94
C LEU A 64 -7.76 5.21 -2.36
N GLY A 65 -8.57 6.17 -2.81
CA GLY A 65 -8.50 6.74 -4.16
C GLY A 65 -9.27 5.92 -5.20
N THR A 66 -9.55 4.66 -4.91
CA THR A 66 -10.43 3.79 -5.69
C THR A 66 -11.71 3.50 -4.95
N ILE A 67 -12.77 3.21 -5.68
CA ILE A 67 -14.00 2.62 -5.14
C ILE A 67 -14.18 1.23 -5.74
N HIS A 68 -14.67 0.32 -4.91
CA HIS A 68 -15.05 -1.02 -5.33
C HIS A 68 -16.53 -1.03 -5.64
N ARG A 69 -16.90 -1.55 -6.81
CA ARG A 69 -18.29 -1.71 -7.23
C ARG A 69 -18.51 -3.12 -7.74
N THR A 70 -19.68 -3.68 -7.46
CA THR A 70 -20.18 -4.87 -8.16
C THR A 70 -21.08 -4.44 -9.31
N SER A 71 -21.33 -5.34 -10.25
CA SER A 71 -22.36 -5.19 -11.29
C SER A 71 -23.16 -6.49 -11.38
N GLU A 72 -24.33 -6.44 -12.02
CA GLU A 72 -25.13 -7.65 -12.27
C GLU A 72 -24.31 -8.71 -13.03
N GLU A 73 -23.63 -8.32 -14.11
CA GLU A 73 -22.80 -9.21 -14.93
C GLU A 73 -21.68 -9.91 -14.13
N LEU A 74 -21.08 -9.20 -13.16
CA LEU A 74 -20.07 -9.80 -12.29
C LEU A 74 -20.70 -10.77 -11.29
N LEU A 75 -21.81 -10.39 -10.67
CA LEU A 75 -22.48 -11.20 -9.66
C LEU A 75 -23.18 -12.44 -10.24
N VAL A 76 -23.64 -12.33 -11.49
CA VAL A 76 -24.38 -13.34 -12.25
C VAL A 76 -23.75 -13.51 -13.64
N PRO A 77 -22.65 -14.28 -13.76
CA PRO A 77 -21.93 -14.44 -15.03
C PRO A 77 -22.72 -15.22 -16.10
N ASP A 78 -23.60 -16.13 -15.68
CA ASP A 78 -24.48 -16.90 -16.56
C ASP A 78 -25.95 -16.60 -16.21
N PRO A 79 -26.59 -15.66 -16.92
CA PRO A 79 -27.98 -15.31 -16.67
C PRO A 79 -28.97 -16.34 -17.22
N GLY A 80 -28.49 -17.44 -17.82
CA GLY A 80 -29.33 -18.54 -18.28
C GLY A 80 -29.65 -19.57 -17.20
N LEU A 81 -28.92 -19.55 -16.09
CA LEU A 81 -29.20 -20.39 -14.93
C LEU A 81 -30.28 -19.76 -14.05
N SER A 82 -31.01 -20.59 -13.32
CA SER A 82 -31.86 -20.13 -12.21
C SER A 82 -31.06 -19.87 -10.93
N ILE A 83 -31.67 -19.21 -9.94
CA ILE A 83 -31.04 -19.02 -8.62
C ILE A 83 -30.75 -20.39 -7.97
N ARG A 84 -31.64 -21.38 -8.17
CA ARG A 84 -31.46 -22.75 -7.66
C ARG A 84 -30.27 -23.46 -8.30
N GLU A 85 -30.03 -23.23 -9.58
CA GLU A 85 -28.89 -23.76 -10.33
C GLU A 85 -27.58 -22.99 -10.08
N GLY A 86 -27.64 -21.87 -9.35
CA GLY A 86 -26.47 -21.12 -8.93
C GLY A 86 -26.13 -19.92 -9.81
N ALA A 87 -27.12 -19.28 -10.43
CA ALA A 87 -26.93 -18.04 -11.20
C ALA A 87 -26.10 -16.98 -10.45
N ILE A 88 -26.38 -16.77 -9.16
CA ILE A 88 -25.64 -15.82 -8.31
C ILE A 88 -24.31 -16.44 -7.85
N ALA A 89 -23.30 -16.38 -8.72
CA ALA A 89 -21.97 -16.95 -8.47
C ALA A 89 -21.24 -16.33 -7.25
N ALA A 90 -21.60 -15.09 -6.90
CA ALA A 90 -21.03 -14.34 -5.80
C ALA A 90 -21.46 -14.82 -4.41
N TRP A 91 -22.55 -15.58 -4.31
CA TRP A 91 -23.07 -16.03 -3.02
C TRP A 91 -22.15 -17.04 -2.31
N PRO A 92 -22.26 -17.13 -0.98
CA PRO A 92 -21.50 -18.09 -0.20
C PRO A 92 -21.93 -19.52 -0.57
N GLY A 93 -20.99 -20.45 -0.51
CA GLY A 93 -21.30 -21.87 -0.71
C GLY A 93 -22.02 -22.51 0.48
N ALA A 94 -22.23 -23.83 0.37
CA ALA A 94 -22.75 -24.68 1.44
C ALA A 94 -24.10 -24.18 2.00
N TRP A 95 -24.27 -24.23 3.32
CA TRP A 95 -25.55 -23.95 3.98
C TRP A 95 -25.99 -22.50 3.84
N GLN A 96 -25.05 -21.55 3.84
CA GLN A 96 -25.36 -20.12 3.79
C GLN A 96 -25.99 -19.70 2.46
N GLY A 97 -25.47 -20.18 1.33
CA GLY A 97 -26.08 -19.92 0.02
C GLY A 97 -27.45 -20.58 -0.11
N LYS A 98 -27.59 -21.81 0.39
CA LYS A 98 -28.88 -22.48 0.48
C LYS A 98 -29.88 -21.64 1.28
N ASN A 99 -29.49 -21.14 2.44
CA ASN A 99 -30.35 -20.31 3.28
C ASN A 99 -30.82 -19.04 2.55
N LEU A 100 -29.93 -18.32 1.87
CA LEU A 100 -30.30 -17.11 1.13
C LEU A 100 -31.36 -17.39 0.04
N ARG A 101 -31.22 -18.51 -0.68
CA ARG A 101 -32.23 -18.96 -1.64
C ARG A 101 -33.55 -19.33 -0.96
N ASP A 102 -33.51 -20.11 0.12
CA ASP A 102 -34.73 -20.53 0.82
C ASP A 102 -35.47 -19.31 1.44
N VAL A 103 -34.74 -18.25 1.80
CA VAL A 103 -35.30 -16.95 2.21
C VAL A 103 -35.96 -16.21 1.05
N LEU A 104 -35.37 -16.19 -0.15
CA LEU A 104 -36.00 -15.59 -1.33
C LEU A 104 -37.31 -16.30 -1.71
N GLU A 105 -37.32 -17.63 -1.64
CA GLU A 105 -38.52 -18.44 -1.87
C GLU A 105 -39.62 -18.10 -0.86
N ALA A 106 -39.27 -17.94 0.42
CA ALA A 106 -40.22 -17.51 1.46
C ALA A 106 -40.71 -16.06 1.30
N LEU A 107 -39.93 -15.20 0.63
CA LEU A 107 -40.31 -13.84 0.26
C LEU A 107 -41.14 -13.78 -1.03
N GLY A 108 -41.31 -14.91 -1.73
CA GLY A 108 -42.14 -15.02 -2.92
C GLY A 108 -41.42 -14.75 -4.24
N HIS A 109 -40.08 -14.68 -4.25
CA HIS A 109 -39.32 -14.58 -5.50
C HIS A 109 -39.23 -15.95 -6.18
N ASP A 110 -39.33 -15.95 -7.52
CA ASP A 110 -39.10 -17.15 -8.32
C ASP A 110 -37.60 -17.48 -8.35
N VAL A 111 -37.24 -18.64 -7.79
CA VAL A 111 -35.85 -19.11 -7.72
C VAL A 111 -35.54 -20.19 -8.77
N ASP A 112 -36.54 -20.60 -9.55
CA ASP A 112 -36.49 -21.70 -10.51
C ASP A 112 -36.50 -21.21 -11.97
N ALA A 113 -37.02 -20.02 -12.23
CA ALA A 113 -36.89 -19.35 -13.53
C ALA A 113 -35.42 -18.98 -13.84
N PRO A 114 -34.99 -19.06 -15.12
CA PRO A 114 -33.71 -18.50 -15.57
C PRO A 114 -33.59 -17.03 -15.15
N TRP A 115 -32.41 -16.62 -14.68
CA TRP A 115 -32.19 -15.28 -14.13
C TRP A 115 -32.64 -14.16 -15.07
N ARG A 116 -32.33 -14.27 -16.37
CA ARG A 116 -32.72 -13.29 -17.41
C ARG A 116 -34.24 -13.09 -17.55
N GLU A 117 -35.04 -14.03 -17.08
CA GLU A 117 -36.51 -14.04 -17.18
C GLU A 117 -37.17 -13.39 -15.95
N LEU A 118 -36.40 -13.16 -14.87
CA LEU A 118 -36.87 -12.42 -13.70
C LEU A 118 -37.10 -10.94 -14.01
N ALA A 119 -38.10 -10.34 -13.36
CA ALA A 119 -38.36 -8.91 -13.48
C ALA A 119 -37.13 -8.09 -13.07
N ALA A 120 -36.90 -6.96 -13.75
CA ALA A 120 -35.74 -6.12 -13.47
C ALA A 120 -35.72 -5.62 -12.00
N GLU A 121 -36.89 -5.35 -11.44
CA GLU A 121 -37.05 -4.94 -10.03
C GLU A 121 -36.63 -6.04 -9.06
N ASP A 122 -36.98 -7.31 -9.33
CA ASP A 122 -36.56 -8.46 -8.54
C ASP A 122 -35.05 -8.65 -8.62
N ARG A 123 -34.47 -8.58 -9.82
CA ARG A 123 -33.02 -8.71 -10.03
C ARG A 123 -32.25 -7.62 -9.26
N GLU A 124 -32.71 -6.37 -9.35
CA GLU A 124 -32.11 -5.24 -8.63
C GLU A 124 -32.21 -5.43 -7.11
N TRP A 125 -33.39 -5.78 -6.60
CA TRP A 125 -33.59 -5.99 -5.16
C TRP A 125 -32.74 -7.15 -4.64
N ILE A 126 -32.73 -8.29 -5.33
CA ILE A 126 -31.94 -9.47 -4.95
C ILE A 126 -30.44 -9.12 -4.89
N LEU A 127 -29.92 -8.40 -5.88
CA LEU A 127 -28.48 -8.14 -5.98
C LEU A 127 -28.00 -6.98 -5.12
N PHE A 128 -28.81 -5.92 -4.95
CA PHE A 128 -28.33 -4.63 -4.45
C PHE A 128 -29.10 -4.04 -3.26
N THR A 129 -30.21 -4.66 -2.82
CA THR A 129 -30.98 -4.10 -1.69
C THR A 129 -30.13 -3.90 -0.43
N GLU A 130 -30.43 -2.81 0.29
CA GLU A 130 -29.89 -2.55 1.63
C GLU A 130 -30.76 -3.15 2.74
N GLU A 131 -31.92 -3.70 2.41
CA GLU A 131 -32.79 -4.36 3.37
C GLU A 131 -32.17 -5.69 3.86
N GLN A 132 -32.51 -6.10 5.09
CA GLN A 132 -32.13 -7.41 5.66
C GLN A 132 -33.35 -8.04 6.32
N PRO A 133 -34.41 -8.36 5.55
CA PRO A 133 -35.61 -8.96 6.11
C PRO A 133 -35.28 -10.28 6.81
N VAL A 134 -35.99 -10.53 7.90
CA VAL A 134 -35.94 -11.79 8.63
C VAL A 134 -37.26 -12.51 8.38
N VAL A 135 -37.18 -13.72 7.85
CA VAL A 135 -38.36 -14.53 7.52
C VAL A 135 -38.28 -15.91 8.14
N THR A 136 -39.44 -16.50 8.40
CA THR A 136 -39.54 -17.88 8.84
C THR A 136 -39.44 -18.79 7.61
N VAL A 137 -38.35 -19.55 7.52
CA VAL A 137 -38.14 -20.52 6.45
C VAL A 137 -38.66 -21.87 6.90
N HIS A 138 -39.50 -22.49 6.06
CA HIS A 138 -40.01 -23.85 6.24
C HIS A 138 -39.31 -24.80 5.26
N PRO A 139 -38.20 -25.44 5.65
CA PRO A 139 -37.40 -26.20 4.71
C PRO A 139 -38.10 -27.51 4.31
N VAL A 140 -38.38 -27.68 3.02
CA VAL A 140 -38.77 -28.98 2.47
C VAL A 140 -37.51 -29.84 2.37
N ARG A 141 -37.47 -30.93 3.13
CA ARG A 141 -36.37 -31.92 3.16
C ARG A 141 -36.96 -33.32 2.93
N ASP A 142 -36.11 -34.25 2.51
CA ASP A 142 -36.46 -35.68 2.40
C ASP A 142 -37.18 -36.18 3.65
N ALA A 143 -38.08 -37.16 3.47
CA ALA A 143 -39.04 -37.63 4.47
C ALA A 143 -38.42 -38.13 5.79
N ASP A 144 -37.10 -38.37 5.80
CA ASP A 144 -36.29 -38.85 6.92
C ASP A 144 -35.60 -37.73 7.73
N ARG A 145 -35.71 -36.46 7.32
CA ARG A 145 -35.04 -35.33 7.98
C ARG A 145 -35.98 -34.46 8.81
N ILE A 146 -35.50 -34.04 9.98
CA ILE A 146 -36.21 -33.12 10.87
C ILE A 146 -36.50 -31.79 10.15
N GLN A 147 -37.77 -31.51 9.90
CA GLN A 147 -38.29 -30.27 9.31
C GLN A 147 -38.62 -29.27 10.42
N ARG A 148 -37.60 -28.60 10.96
CA ARG A 148 -37.81 -27.50 11.90
C ARG A 148 -37.73 -26.16 11.16
N PRO A 149 -38.74 -25.29 11.28
CA PRO A 149 -38.63 -23.94 10.76
C PRO A 149 -37.51 -23.20 11.49
N TYR A 150 -36.91 -22.25 10.79
CA TYR A 150 -35.85 -21.42 11.34
C TYR A 150 -36.00 -19.98 10.83
N GLN A 151 -35.41 -19.03 11.55
CA GLN A 151 -35.37 -17.63 11.11
C GLN A 151 -34.17 -17.41 10.19
N GLY A 152 -34.44 -17.07 8.93
CA GLY A 152 -33.43 -16.72 7.94
C GLY A 152 -33.38 -15.21 7.74
N THR A 153 -32.18 -14.64 7.70
CA THR A 153 -31.97 -13.22 7.38
C THR A 153 -31.44 -13.11 5.95
N TYR A 154 -32.11 -12.32 5.12
CA TYR A 154 -31.64 -12.07 3.76
C TYR A 154 -30.43 -11.13 3.73
N MET A 155 -29.55 -11.35 2.76
CA MET A 155 -28.44 -10.47 2.45
C MET A 155 -28.20 -10.50 0.93
N SER A 156 -28.25 -9.32 0.32
CA SER A 156 -27.98 -9.15 -1.10
C SER A 156 -26.57 -9.59 -1.50
N ALA A 157 -26.41 -9.99 -2.76
CA ALA A 157 -25.13 -10.45 -3.29
C ALA A 157 -24.04 -9.36 -3.19
N HIS A 158 -24.38 -8.12 -3.55
CA HIS A 158 -23.49 -6.97 -3.39
C HIS A 158 -23.01 -6.81 -1.94
N ARG A 159 -23.93 -6.80 -0.97
CA ARG A 159 -23.58 -6.66 0.45
C ARG A 159 -22.68 -7.80 0.92
N HIS A 160 -22.97 -9.04 0.50
CA HIS A 160 -22.14 -10.19 0.84
C HIS A 160 -20.69 -10.01 0.35
N VAL A 161 -20.51 -9.62 -0.92
CA VAL A 161 -19.19 -9.40 -1.52
C VAL A 161 -18.44 -8.28 -0.80
N MET A 162 -19.07 -7.12 -0.64
CA MET A 162 -18.44 -5.95 -0.01
C MET A 162 -18.03 -6.22 1.44
N ARG A 163 -18.89 -6.88 2.22
CA ARG A 163 -18.58 -7.28 3.61
C ARG A 163 -17.45 -8.31 3.65
N THR A 164 -17.48 -9.30 2.76
CA THR A 164 -16.45 -10.34 2.72
C THR A 164 -15.10 -9.76 2.31
N PHE A 165 -15.07 -8.85 1.34
CA PHE A 165 -13.84 -8.17 0.91
C PHE A 165 -13.25 -7.29 2.02
N SER A 166 -14.09 -6.58 2.76
CA SER A 166 -13.67 -5.60 3.77
C SER A 166 -13.31 -6.23 5.13
N ASP A 167 -14.16 -7.14 5.61
CA ASP A 167 -14.12 -7.59 7.02
C ASP A 167 -13.47 -8.96 7.22
N SER A 168 -13.34 -9.76 6.15
CA SER A 168 -12.83 -11.13 6.27
C SER A 168 -11.33 -11.16 6.58
N ARG A 169 -10.97 -11.92 7.63
CA ARG A 169 -9.57 -12.23 7.95
C ARG A 169 -8.94 -13.26 7.02
N SER A 170 -9.74 -14.01 6.26
CA SER A 170 -9.23 -15.04 5.34
C SER A 170 -8.83 -14.41 4.00
N ALA A 171 -7.55 -14.53 3.66
CA ALA A 171 -7.01 -14.06 2.37
C ALA A 171 -7.71 -14.74 1.18
N THR A 172 -7.99 -16.04 1.28
CA THR A 172 -8.70 -16.80 0.24
C THR A 172 -10.12 -16.29 0.01
N LEU A 173 -10.85 -15.97 1.09
CA LEU A 173 -12.21 -15.42 0.96
C LEU A 173 -12.20 -14.01 0.37
N ARG A 174 -11.26 -13.16 0.79
CA ARG A 174 -11.11 -11.81 0.19
C ARG A 174 -10.78 -11.90 -1.30
N ALA A 175 -9.83 -12.75 -1.69
CA ALA A 175 -9.47 -12.97 -3.08
C ALA A 175 -10.66 -13.51 -3.90
N ARG A 176 -11.48 -14.40 -3.33
CA ARG A 176 -12.71 -14.87 -3.99
C ARG A 176 -13.70 -13.74 -4.22
N ALA A 177 -13.93 -12.89 -3.20
CA ALA A 177 -14.84 -11.75 -3.29
C ALA A 177 -14.36 -10.69 -4.29
N GLU A 178 -13.04 -10.46 -4.35
CA GLU A 178 -12.41 -9.50 -5.26
C GLU A 178 -12.70 -9.79 -6.74
N ARG A 179 -12.88 -11.05 -7.13
CA ARG A 179 -13.26 -11.44 -8.51
C ARG A 179 -14.61 -10.86 -8.96
N PHE A 180 -15.46 -10.48 -8.01
CA PHE A 180 -16.77 -9.91 -8.26
C PHE A 180 -16.78 -8.39 -8.14
N LEU A 181 -15.61 -7.77 -8.03
CA LEU A 181 -15.44 -6.33 -7.91
C LEU A 181 -14.79 -5.76 -9.18
N THR A 182 -15.28 -4.61 -9.61
CA THR A 182 -14.53 -3.69 -10.45
C THR A 182 -13.89 -2.61 -9.59
N HIS A 183 -12.72 -2.16 -10.03
CA HIS A 183 -12.01 -1.04 -9.43
C HIS A 183 -12.14 0.15 -10.38
N SER A 184 -12.62 1.27 -9.85
CA SER A 184 -12.64 2.54 -10.59
C SER A 184 -12.03 3.65 -9.74
N PRO A 185 -11.42 4.67 -10.37
CA PRO A 185 -11.04 5.87 -9.65
C PRO A 185 -12.25 6.46 -8.93
N CYS A 186 -12.06 6.86 -7.68
CA CYS A 186 -13.12 7.49 -6.89
C CYS A 186 -13.66 8.72 -7.64
N PRO A 187 -14.98 8.85 -7.88
CA PRO A 187 -15.53 9.95 -8.67
C PRO A 187 -15.37 11.32 -7.99
N VAL A 188 -15.24 11.34 -6.65
CA VAL A 188 -15.09 12.57 -5.87
C VAL A 188 -13.66 13.10 -5.95
N CYS A 189 -12.66 12.30 -5.58
CA CYS A 189 -11.26 12.73 -5.58
C CYS A 189 -10.51 12.38 -6.87
N LYS A 190 -11.14 11.69 -7.83
CA LYS A 190 -10.54 11.25 -9.10
C LYS A 190 -9.22 10.49 -8.92
N GLY A 191 -9.14 9.64 -7.89
CA GLY A 191 -7.91 8.91 -7.55
C GLY A 191 -6.92 9.68 -6.69
N ARG A 192 -7.14 10.96 -6.38
CA ARG A 192 -6.20 11.80 -5.60
C ARG A 192 -6.25 11.58 -4.09
N ARG A 193 -7.17 10.75 -3.60
CA ARG A 193 -7.29 10.25 -2.21
C ARG A 193 -7.61 11.30 -1.13
N LEU A 194 -7.54 12.59 -1.46
CA LEU A 194 -7.74 13.69 -0.53
C LEU A 194 -9.11 14.34 -0.68
N ARG A 195 -9.49 15.09 0.36
CA ARG A 195 -10.67 15.96 0.33
C ARG A 195 -10.52 17.10 -0.69
N PRO A 196 -11.62 17.60 -1.28
CA PRO A 196 -11.58 18.72 -2.23
C PRO A 196 -10.90 19.97 -1.69
N GLU A 197 -11.07 20.28 -0.40
CA GLU A 197 -10.50 21.46 0.25
C GLU A 197 -8.96 21.41 0.25
N ALA A 198 -8.38 20.24 0.54
CA ALA A 198 -6.92 20.06 0.49
C ALA A 198 -6.39 20.09 -0.96
N LEU A 199 -7.19 19.60 -1.92
CA LEU A 199 -6.85 19.64 -3.34
C LEU A 199 -6.99 21.04 -3.97
N ALA A 200 -7.71 21.96 -3.31
CA ALA A 200 -7.82 23.34 -3.78
C ALA A 200 -6.60 24.20 -3.40
N VAL A 201 -5.77 23.76 -2.45
CA VAL A 201 -4.52 24.43 -2.06
C VAL A 201 -3.42 24.06 -3.05
N THR A 202 -2.66 25.07 -3.48
CA THR A 202 -1.57 24.88 -4.45
C THR A 202 -0.23 25.34 -3.92
N PHE A 203 0.85 24.78 -4.46
CA PHE A 203 2.22 25.25 -4.28
C PHE A 203 2.88 25.24 -5.66
N ALA A 204 3.54 26.34 -6.05
CA ALA A 204 4.06 26.53 -7.41
C ALA A 204 3.03 26.17 -8.51
N GLY A 205 1.77 26.57 -8.30
CA GLY A 205 0.66 26.32 -9.22
C GLY A 205 0.15 24.89 -9.29
N ARG A 206 0.60 23.98 -8.41
CA ARG A 206 0.23 22.56 -8.41
C ARG A 206 -0.40 22.13 -7.09
N THR A 207 -1.37 21.24 -7.15
CA THR A 207 -1.97 20.61 -5.97
C THR A 207 -1.00 19.62 -5.32
N ILE A 208 -1.20 19.28 -4.04
CA ILE A 208 -0.30 18.33 -3.35
C ILE A 208 -0.27 16.96 -4.05
N ALA A 209 -1.41 16.54 -4.60
CA ALA A 209 -1.49 15.25 -5.28
C ALA A 209 -0.75 15.27 -6.63
N GLU A 210 -0.66 16.42 -7.29
CA GLU A 210 0.15 16.57 -8.50
C GLU A 210 1.65 16.55 -8.18
N LEU A 211 2.09 17.26 -7.14
CA LEU A 211 3.50 17.22 -6.73
C LEU A 211 3.91 15.83 -6.24
N ALA A 212 3.03 15.14 -5.50
CA ALA A 212 3.31 13.79 -5.02
C ALA A 212 3.41 12.75 -6.16
N ALA A 213 2.78 13.00 -7.30
CA ALA A 213 2.80 12.13 -8.47
C ALA A 213 4.00 12.38 -9.41
N LEU A 214 4.74 13.47 -9.22
CA LEU A 214 5.96 13.73 -9.99
C LEU A 214 7.07 12.75 -9.61
N PRO A 215 7.95 12.37 -10.56
CA PRO A 215 9.24 11.79 -10.23
C PRO A 215 9.99 12.69 -9.24
N LEU A 216 10.72 12.11 -8.30
CA LEU A 216 11.47 12.83 -7.27
C LEU A 216 12.43 13.87 -7.86
N THR A 217 13.06 13.57 -9.01
CA THR A 217 13.91 14.55 -9.72
C THR A 217 13.13 15.76 -10.22
N ALA A 218 11.93 15.54 -10.75
CA ALA A 218 11.04 16.63 -11.19
C ALA A 218 10.46 17.41 -10.01
N LEU A 219 10.15 16.73 -8.89
CA LEU A 219 9.74 17.38 -7.66
C LEU A 219 10.85 18.29 -7.11
N ASP A 220 12.10 17.82 -7.07
CA ASP A 220 13.25 18.65 -6.66
C ASP A 220 13.39 19.90 -7.55
N ALA A 221 13.26 19.74 -8.86
CA ALA A 221 13.34 20.86 -9.81
C ALA A 221 12.22 21.89 -9.58
N VAL A 222 11.00 21.45 -9.28
CA VAL A 222 9.90 22.35 -8.92
C VAL A 222 10.20 23.09 -7.61
N LEU A 223 10.70 22.39 -6.59
CA LEU A 223 11.06 23.01 -5.31
C LEU A 223 12.21 24.01 -5.46
N ALA A 224 13.17 23.74 -6.35
CA ALA A 224 14.30 24.61 -6.63
C ALA A 224 13.90 25.90 -7.36
N SER A 225 12.88 25.85 -8.21
CA SER A 225 12.43 26.96 -9.06
C SER A 225 11.19 27.68 -8.52
N ALA A 226 10.57 27.16 -7.46
CA ALA A 226 9.39 27.78 -6.87
C ALA A 226 9.71 29.18 -6.32
N PRO A 227 8.83 30.18 -6.55
CA PRO A 227 8.91 31.44 -5.81
C PRO A 227 8.56 31.15 -4.34
N LEU A 228 9.54 31.31 -3.45
CA LEU A 228 9.41 31.02 -2.03
C LEU A 228 9.15 32.32 -1.26
N ASP A 229 7.87 32.61 -1.02
CA ASP A 229 7.48 33.79 -0.25
C ASP A 229 7.59 33.49 1.25
N GLY A 230 8.63 34.03 1.87
CA GLY A 230 8.84 33.98 3.32
C GLY A 230 9.73 32.83 3.80
N GLU A 231 10.28 33.01 5.00
CA GLU A 231 11.32 32.14 5.57
C GLU A 231 10.84 30.69 5.77
N ALA A 232 9.58 30.50 6.19
CA ALA A 232 9.02 29.17 6.39
C ALA A 232 8.95 28.36 5.09
N ALA A 233 8.58 29.00 3.96
CA ALA A 233 8.54 28.34 2.66
C ALA A 233 9.94 27.90 2.22
N ARG A 234 10.93 28.79 2.41
CA ARG A 234 12.33 28.54 2.09
C ARG A 234 12.90 27.35 2.88
N VAL A 235 12.77 27.38 4.20
CA VAL A 235 13.27 26.33 5.10
C VAL A 235 12.61 24.98 4.80
N LEU A 236 11.30 24.94 4.58
CA LEU A 236 10.59 23.68 4.30
C LEU A 236 10.93 23.11 2.92
N ALA A 237 11.07 23.96 1.90
CA ALA A 237 11.49 23.53 0.57
C ALA A 237 12.94 23.01 0.60
N GLU A 238 13.87 23.74 1.21
CA GLU A 238 15.27 23.31 1.38
C GLU A 238 15.38 21.99 2.17
N ASP A 239 14.62 21.84 3.27
CA ASP A 239 14.57 20.58 4.03
C ASP A 239 14.10 19.42 3.15
N LEU A 240 12.99 19.60 2.41
CA LEU A 240 12.43 18.57 1.54
C LEU A 240 13.41 18.18 0.42
N ARG A 241 14.02 19.16 -0.25
CA ARG A 241 15.05 18.91 -1.27
C ARG A 241 16.24 18.13 -0.71
N ALA A 242 16.74 18.52 0.45
CA ALA A 242 17.83 17.82 1.13
C ALA A 242 17.44 16.39 1.58
N ARG A 243 16.15 16.04 1.66
CA ARG A 243 15.69 14.65 1.90
C ARG A 243 15.55 13.86 0.59
N ILE A 244 15.17 14.54 -0.49
CA ILE A 244 15.06 13.96 -1.83
C ILE A 244 16.45 13.59 -2.37
N GLY A 245 17.46 14.43 -2.15
CA GLY A 245 18.82 14.25 -2.65
C GLY A 245 19.38 12.83 -2.46
N PRO A 246 19.48 12.30 -1.23
CA PRO A 246 20.00 10.95 -0.99
C PRO A 246 19.20 9.83 -1.68
N VAL A 247 17.89 10.02 -1.86
CA VAL A 247 17.05 9.05 -2.59
C VAL A 247 17.39 9.08 -4.08
N VAL A 248 17.58 10.27 -4.65
CA VAL A 248 17.97 10.46 -6.06
C VAL A 248 19.38 9.93 -6.31
N GLU A 249 20.33 10.18 -5.42
CA GLU A 249 21.71 9.69 -5.51
C GLU A 249 21.80 8.16 -5.55
N LEU A 250 20.89 7.47 -4.85
CA LEU A 250 20.77 6.01 -4.90
C LEU A 250 20.04 5.49 -6.16
N GLY A 251 19.84 6.34 -7.17
CA GLY A 251 19.22 5.99 -8.44
C GLY A 251 17.70 5.92 -8.40
N LEU A 252 17.05 6.32 -7.29
CA LEU A 252 15.60 6.21 -7.12
C LEU A 252 14.83 7.48 -7.52
N GLY A 253 15.47 8.38 -8.26
CA GLY A 253 14.89 9.65 -8.67
C GLY A 253 13.66 9.55 -9.59
N TYR A 254 13.46 8.40 -10.24
CA TYR A 254 12.31 8.12 -11.10
C TYR A 254 11.02 7.80 -10.31
N LEU A 255 11.13 7.44 -9.03
CA LEU A 255 9.98 7.14 -8.18
C LEU A 255 9.20 8.42 -7.87
N SER A 256 7.90 8.28 -7.62
CA SER A 256 7.03 9.34 -7.11
C SER A 256 6.68 9.09 -5.64
N LEU A 257 6.27 10.12 -4.89
CA LEU A 257 5.90 9.98 -3.48
C LEU A 257 4.63 9.15 -3.27
N ASP A 258 3.72 9.17 -4.24
CA ASP A 258 2.46 8.43 -4.22
C ASP A 258 2.59 6.98 -4.68
N ARG A 259 3.75 6.57 -5.22
CA ARG A 259 4.04 5.19 -5.63
C ARG A 259 3.80 4.22 -4.47
N THR A 260 2.91 3.26 -4.68
CA THR A 260 2.52 2.26 -3.68
C THR A 260 3.68 1.36 -3.30
N ALA A 261 4.02 1.30 -2.01
CA ALA A 261 5.20 0.60 -1.53
C ALA A 261 5.18 -0.92 -1.79
N PRO A 262 4.03 -1.64 -1.76
CA PRO A 262 3.93 -3.02 -2.24
C PRO A 262 4.38 -3.28 -3.68
N THR A 263 4.44 -2.25 -4.53
CA THR A 263 4.82 -2.37 -5.96
C THR A 263 6.31 -2.12 -6.19
N LEU A 264 7.08 -1.91 -5.12
CA LEU A 264 8.52 -1.75 -5.17
C LEU A 264 9.20 -3.11 -5.17
N SER A 265 10.27 -3.22 -5.96
CA SER A 265 11.23 -4.32 -5.88
C SER A 265 11.95 -4.33 -4.51
N ALA A 266 12.54 -5.47 -4.19
CA ALA A 266 13.35 -5.60 -2.96
C ALA A 266 14.51 -4.57 -2.94
N GLY A 267 15.22 -4.40 -4.05
CA GLY A 267 16.34 -3.46 -4.16
C GLY A 267 15.90 -1.98 -4.09
N GLU A 268 14.73 -1.62 -4.61
CA GLU A 268 14.17 -0.26 -4.41
C GLU A 268 13.86 0.00 -2.94
N LEU A 269 13.19 -0.95 -2.26
CA LEU A 269 12.82 -0.79 -0.86
C LEU A 269 14.06 -0.69 0.05
N GLN A 270 15.09 -1.48 -0.24
CA GLN A 270 16.35 -1.47 0.47
C GLN A 270 17.07 -0.12 0.32
N ARG A 271 17.21 0.38 -0.91
CA ARG A 271 17.79 1.70 -1.19
C ARG A 271 16.99 2.84 -0.56
N LEU A 272 15.65 2.78 -0.57
CA LEU A 272 14.82 3.78 0.14
C LEU A 272 15.09 3.80 1.64
N ARG A 273 15.23 2.62 2.27
CA ARG A 273 15.57 2.52 3.71
C ARG A 273 16.96 3.03 4.02
N LEU A 274 17.91 2.78 3.12
CA LEU A 274 19.27 3.30 3.25
C LEU A 274 19.29 4.83 3.15
N ALA A 275 18.56 5.40 2.17
CA ALA A 275 18.41 6.84 2.00
C ALA A 275 17.87 7.53 3.26
N THR A 276 16.93 6.89 3.97
CA THR A 276 16.37 7.47 5.21
C THR A 276 17.35 7.46 6.38
N GLN A 277 18.27 6.49 6.46
CA GLN A 277 19.26 6.45 7.54
C GLN A 277 20.28 7.58 7.45
N LEU A 278 20.69 7.96 6.24
CA LEU A 278 21.64 9.07 6.02
C LEU A 278 21.18 10.40 6.64
N ARG A 279 19.87 10.61 6.72
CA ARG A 279 19.26 11.83 7.24
C ARG A 279 18.92 11.77 8.72
N SER A 280 19.11 10.63 9.38
CA SER A 280 18.81 10.47 10.81
C SER A 280 19.68 11.39 11.68
N GLY A 281 20.84 11.83 11.17
CA GLY A 281 21.79 12.66 11.91
C GLY A 281 22.38 11.96 13.13
N LEU A 282 22.24 10.63 13.19
CA LEU A 282 22.76 9.82 14.28
C LEU A 282 24.29 9.81 14.23
N PHE A 283 24.90 9.95 15.40
CA PHE A 283 26.33 9.95 15.63
C PHE A 283 26.65 8.89 16.70
N GLY A 284 27.78 8.20 16.57
CA GLY A 284 28.20 7.17 17.52
C GLY A 284 27.32 5.93 17.52
N VAL A 285 26.59 5.68 16.41
CA VAL A 285 25.73 4.51 16.25
C VAL A 285 26.45 3.42 15.45
N VAL A 286 26.19 2.17 15.80
CA VAL A 286 26.60 1.01 14.98
C VAL A 286 25.45 0.64 14.06
N TYR A 287 25.63 0.80 12.75
CA TYR A 287 24.72 0.27 11.73
C TYR A 287 25.12 -1.16 11.39
N VAL A 288 24.15 -2.07 11.34
CA VAL A 288 24.35 -3.46 10.90
C VAL A 288 23.47 -3.69 9.68
N LEU A 289 24.09 -3.85 8.52
CA LEU A 289 23.40 -4.03 7.23
C LEU A 289 23.59 -5.45 6.74
N ASP A 290 22.48 -6.07 6.34
CA ASP A 290 22.44 -7.42 5.80
C ASP A 290 22.33 -7.37 4.26
N GLU A 291 23.42 -7.72 3.58
CA GLU A 291 23.58 -7.72 2.11
C GLU A 291 22.95 -6.50 1.40
N PRO A 292 23.45 -5.27 1.67
CA PRO A 292 22.95 -4.03 1.08
C PRO A 292 23.01 -3.98 -0.46
N SER A 293 23.88 -4.77 -1.09
CA SER A 293 24.01 -4.84 -2.54
C SER A 293 23.06 -5.83 -3.23
N ALA A 294 22.31 -6.64 -2.45
CA ALA A 294 21.47 -7.69 -3.00
C ALA A 294 20.43 -7.15 -4.00
N GLY A 295 20.51 -7.62 -5.25
CA GLY A 295 19.61 -7.20 -6.32
C GLY A 295 19.84 -5.78 -6.84
N LEU A 296 20.95 -5.14 -6.47
CA LEU A 296 21.40 -3.91 -7.12
C LEU A 296 22.04 -4.20 -8.48
N HIS A 297 21.84 -3.27 -9.41
CA HIS A 297 22.58 -3.27 -10.66
C HIS A 297 24.05 -2.89 -10.36
N PRO A 298 25.06 -3.44 -11.06
CA PRO A 298 26.48 -3.11 -10.78
C PRO A 298 26.81 -1.62 -10.83
N ALA A 299 26.12 -0.85 -11.68
CA ALA A 299 26.25 0.61 -11.75
C ALA A 299 25.76 1.35 -10.48
N ASP A 300 24.89 0.73 -9.69
CA ASP A 300 24.32 1.31 -8.46
C ASP A 300 25.18 0.97 -7.22
N THR A 301 26.14 0.04 -7.33
CA THR A 301 27.04 -0.35 -6.24
C THR A 301 27.92 0.82 -5.79
N GLU A 302 28.41 1.65 -6.71
CA GLU A 302 29.21 2.83 -6.37
C GLU A 302 28.43 3.84 -5.52
N ALA A 303 27.15 4.04 -5.85
CA ALA A 303 26.26 4.90 -5.06
C ALA A 303 26.05 4.33 -3.64
N LEU A 304 25.90 3.00 -3.51
CA LEU A 304 25.84 2.34 -2.21
C LEU A 304 27.12 2.60 -1.40
N LEU A 305 28.31 2.41 -1.98
CA LEU A 305 29.59 2.63 -1.29
C LEU A 305 29.70 4.07 -0.78
N GLY A 306 29.38 5.06 -1.62
CA GLY A 306 29.38 6.47 -1.20
C GLY A 306 28.40 6.76 -0.05
N VAL A 307 27.31 6.00 0.07
CA VAL A 307 26.42 6.08 1.23
C VAL A 307 27.04 5.50 2.49
N LEU A 308 27.67 4.34 2.41
CA LEU A 308 28.34 3.70 3.55
C LEU A 308 29.47 4.60 4.07
N ASP A 309 30.25 5.19 3.17
CA ASP A 309 31.33 6.13 3.50
C ASP A 309 30.80 7.34 4.27
N ARG A 310 29.67 7.91 3.85
CA ARG A 310 29.05 9.04 4.55
C ARG A 310 28.53 8.67 5.92
N LEU A 311 27.99 7.46 6.09
CA LEU A 311 27.60 6.99 7.42
C LEU A 311 28.82 6.90 8.34
N GLY A 312 29.94 6.35 7.85
CA GLY A 312 31.21 6.30 8.56
C GLY A 312 31.77 7.69 8.89
N ALA A 313 31.84 8.58 7.90
CA ALA A 313 32.33 9.95 8.04
C ALA A 313 31.47 10.81 8.99
N ALA A 314 30.17 10.48 9.14
CA ALA A 314 29.30 11.07 10.14
C ALA A 314 29.58 10.57 11.58
N GLY A 315 30.64 9.80 11.80
CA GLY A 315 31.06 9.31 13.12
C GLY A 315 30.33 8.05 13.57
N ASN A 316 29.84 7.25 12.64
CA ASN A 316 29.20 5.97 12.93
C ASN A 316 30.11 4.80 12.57
N THR A 317 29.82 3.63 13.14
CA THR A 317 30.44 2.37 12.72
C THR A 317 29.45 1.64 11.82
N VAL A 318 29.91 1.15 10.67
CA VAL A 318 29.07 0.45 9.70
C VAL A 318 29.57 -0.99 9.58
N PHE A 319 28.78 -1.94 10.06
CA PHE A 319 29.03 -3.37 9.94
C PHE A 319 28.16 -3.92 8.81
N VAL A 320 28.78 -4.52 7.81
CA VAL A 320 28.09 -4.98 6.60
C VAL A 320 28.35 -6.47 6.42
N VAL A 321 27.28 -7.24 6.28
CA VAL A 321 27.35 -8.63 5.81
C VAL A 321 27.23 -8.59 4.29
N GLU A 322 28.26 -9.04 3.58
CA GLU A 322 28.31 -8.97 2.12
C GLU A 322 29.04 -10.15 1.50
N HIS A 323 28.72 -10.42 0.25
CA HIS A 323 29.44 -11.35 -0.61
C HIS A 323 29.87 -10.69 -1.94
N HIS A 324 29.47 -9.44 -2.20
CA HIS A 324 29.88 -8.71 -3.39
C HIS A 324 31.33 -8.20 -3.26
N LEU A 325 32.21 -8.66 -4.17
CA LEU A 325 33.65 -8.39 -4.07
C LEU A 325 34.02 -6.91 -4.09
N ASP A 326 33.28 -6.07 -4.81
CA ASP A 326 33.55 -4.62 -4.82
C ASP A 326 33.28 -3.97 -3.46
N VAL A 327 32.29 -4.46 -2.70
CA VAL A 327 32.04 -3.99 -1.33
C VAL A 327 33.09 -4.51 -0.37
N VAL A 328 33.47 -5.79 -0.50
CA VAL A 328 34.53 -6.41 0.30
C VAL A 328 35.86 -5.68 0.12
N ARG A 329 36.21 -5.30 -1.11
CA ARG A 329 37.45 -4.56 -1.42
C ARG A 329 37.46 -3.13 -0.86
N HIS A 330 36.29 -2.52 -0.73
CA HIS A 330 36.14 -1.14 -0.24
C HIS A 330 36.20 -1.03 1.28
N ALA A 331 36.03 -2.14 2.01
CA ALA A 331 35.97 -2.14 3.46
C ALA A 331 37.30 -1.70 4.12
N ASP A 332 37.23 -0.91 5.19
CA ASP A 332 38.40 -0.58 6.01
C ASP A 332 38.94 -1.81 6.77
N TRP A 333 38.03 -2.74 7.12
CA TRP A 333 38.32 -3.94 7.89
C TRP A 333 37.41 -5.09 7.43
N LEU A 334 38.00 -6.27 7.24
CA LEU A 334 37.30 -7.47 6.81
C LEU A 334 37.33 -8.52 7.93
N VAL A 335 36.20 -9.19 8.15
CA VAL A 335 36.10 -10.38 9.01
C VAL A 335 35.53 -11.52 8.17
N ASP A 336 36.35 -12.54 7.93
CA ASP A 336 35.92 -13.76 7.22
C ASP A 336 35.55 -14.86 8.21
N VAL A 337 34.42 -15.52 7.98
CA VAL A 337 33.83 -16.52 8.87
C VAL A 337 33.54 -17.79 8.09
N GLY A 338 34.08 -18.91 8.56
CA GLY A 338 33.93 -20.20 7.90
C GLY A 338 34.48 -21.35 8.74
N PRO A 339 35.06 -22.40 8.13
CA PRO A 339 35.22 -22.62 6.68
C PRO A 339 33.97 -23.13 5.97
N LEU A 340 32.98 -23.64 6.71
CA LEU A 340 31.73 -24.17 6.19
C LEU A 340 30.52 -23.52 6.87
N ALA A 341 29.31 -23.87 6.43
CA ALA A 341 28.07 -23.44 7.08
C ALA A 341 27.65 -24.36 8.24
N GLY A 342 26.74 -23.87 9.08
CA GLY A 342 26.13 -24.65 10.16
C GLY A 342 27.13 -25.04 11.26
N GLU A 343 27.02 -26.26 11.79
CA GLU A 343 27.86 -26.77 12.88
C GLU A 343 29.37 -26.84 12.52
N HIS A 344 29.69 -26.79 11.23
CA HIS A 344 31.07 -26.83 10.71
C HIS A 344 31.67 -25.45 10.45
N GLY A 345 30.93 -24.38 10.78
CA GLY A 345 31.34 -22.99 10.62
C GLY A 345 31.64 -22.28 11.94
N GLY A 346 31.41 -20.97 11.95
CA GLY A 346 31.47 -20.14 13.16
C GLY A 346 32.88 -19.83 13.65
N ARG A 347 33.91 -20.10 12.84
CA ARG A 347 35.30 -19.71 13.14
C ARG A 347 35.67 -18.48 12.34
N VAL A 348 36.32 -17.53 12.99
CA VAL A 348 36.95 -16.40 12.29
C VAL A 348 38.21 -16.93 11.60
N LEU A 349 38.20 -16.93 10.27
CA LEU A 349 39.33 -17.34 9.45
C LEU A 349 40.32 -16.19 9.28
N TYR A 350 39.79 -14.98 9.12
CA TYR A 350 40.56 -13.77 8.93
C TYR A 350 39.89 -12.58 9.63
N SER A 351 40.70 -11.66 10.16
CA SER A 351 40.23 -10.38 10.69
C SER A 351 41.32 -9.33 10.54
N GLY A 352 41.19 -8.45 9.55
CA GLY A 352 42.19 -7.41 9.26
C GLY A 352 41.86 -6.59 8.02
N PRO A 353 42.77 -5.69 7.58
CA PRO A 353 42.60 -4.90 6.36
C PRO A 353 42.52 -5.80 5.11
N PRO A 354 41.64 -5.53 4.12
CA PRO A 354 41.39 -6.47 3.01
C PRO A 354 42.63 -6.98 2.26
N GLN A 355 43.69 -6.18 2.17
CA GLN A 355 44.94 -6.57 1.50
C GLN A 355 45.63 -7.76 2.18
N GLY A 356 45.51 -7.88 3.52
CA GLY A 356 46.13 -8.97 4.27
C GLY A 356 45.43 -10.32 4.12
N LEU A 357 44.25 -10.37 3.49
CA LEU A 357 43.57 -11.64 3.19
C LEU A 357 44.35 -12.48 2.17
N ALA A 358 45.16 -11.85 1.31
CA ALA A 358 45.95 -12.56 0.30
C ALA A 358 47.02 -13.49 0.90
N ASP A 359 47.36 -13.30 2.19
CA ASP A 359 48.42 -14.01 2.90
C ASP A 359 47.90 -15.17 3.79
N VAL A 360 46.60 -15.49 3.73
CA VAL A 360 45.90 -16.44 4.63
C VAL A 360 45.67 -17.80 3.99
#